data_AF-A0A933VLG7-F1
#
_entry.id   AF-A0A933VLG7-F1
#
_cell.length_a   1.000
_cell.length_b   1.000
_cell.length_c   1.000
_cell.angle_alpha   90.00
_cell.angle_beta   90.00
_cell.angle_gamma   90.00
#
_symmetry.space_group_name_H-M   'P 1'
#
loop_
_entity.id
_entity.type
_entity.pdbx_description
1 polymer ?
#
loop_
_entity_poly.entity_id
_entity_poly.type
_entity_poly.pdbx_seq_one_letter_code
_entity_poly.pdbx_strand_id
1 'polypeptide(L)'
;MLPANLYVVCLASEADEPTLRRLAEVDAKAPIVRPALIGEIGGVPAAALSLADGCLAADPFQPTAHLAAHLRMRAYAISHHERTPSLRERLLAAVRVPRPAQAYN
;
A
#
# COMPACT_ATOMS: atom_id res chain seq x y z
N MET A 1 -5.73 6.26 25.66
CA MET A 1 -5.50 5.12 24.74
C MET A 1 -6.58 5.16 23.67
N LEU A 2 -6.22 5.18 22.38
CA LEU A 2 -7.19 4.86 21.33
C LEU A 2 -7.42 3.34 21.33
N PRO A 3 -8.67 2.85 21.17
CA PRO A 3 -8.93 1.43 21.05
C PRO A 3 -8.18 0.86 19.85
N ALA A 4 -7.60 -0.34 20.01
CA ALA A 4 -6.68 -0.96 19.06
C ALA A 4 -7.29 -1.27 17.67
N ASN A 5 -8.61 -1.12 17.49
CA ASN A 5 -9.36 -1.49 16.28
C ASN A 5 -10.14 -0.34 15.62
N LEU A 6 -9.77 0.93 15.86
CA LEU A 6 -10.52 2.06 15.26
C LEU A 6 -10.45 2.08 13.72
N TYR A 7 -9.35 1.56 13.15
CA TYR A 7 -9.07 1.59 11.72
C TYR A 7 -8.97 0.19 11.14
N VAL A 8 -9.78 -0.09 10.12
CA VAL A 8 -9.67 -1.29 9.29
C VAL A 8 -9.07 -0.87 7.94
N VAL A 9 -8.11 -1.65 7.44
CA VAL A 9 -7.49 -1.41 6.13
C VAL A 9 -7.57 -2.67 5.29
N CYS A 10 -8.22 -2.56 4.13
CA CYS A 10 -8.47 -3.66 3.19
C CYS A 10 -8.02 -3.29 1.77
N LEU A 11 -7.73 -4.30 0.94
CA LEU A 11 -7.54 -4.09 -0.50
C LEU A 11 -8.90 -3.85 -1.17
N ALA A 12 -8.95 -2.87 -2.06
CA ALA A 12 -10.14 -2.57 -2.86
C ALA A 12 -10.35 -3.66 -3.92
N SER A 13 -11.58 -4.18 -3.97
CA SER A 13 -12.08 -5.06 -5.01
C SER A 13 -12.73 -4.27 -6.15
N GLU A 14 -13.22 -4.96 -7.18
CA GLU A 14 -14.04 -4.32 -8.23
C GLU A 14 -15.35 -3.74 -7.70
N ALA A 15 -15.92 -4.35 -6.65
CA ALA A 15 -17.15 -3.89 -6.04
C ALA A 15 -17.00 -2.53 -5.33
N ASP A 16 -15.76 -2.14 -5.01
CA ASP A 16 -15.45 -0.92 -4.26
C ASP A 16 -15.25 0.32 -5.16
N GLU A 17 -15.35 0.17 -6.48
CA GLU A 17 -15.21 1.27 -7.44
C GLU A 17 -16.12 2.48 -7.13
N PRO A 18 -17.40 2.30 -6.71
CA PRO A 18 -18.23 3.43 -6.29
C PRO A 18 -17.71 4.12 -5.03
N THR A 19 -17.13 3.38 -4.08
CA THR A 19 -16.55 3.90 -2.85
C THR A 19 -15.29 4.73 -3.15
N LEU A 20 -14.41 4.23 -4.02
CA LEU A 20 -13.21 4.95 -4.46
C LEU A 20 -13.56 6.27 -5.15
N ARG A 21 -14.56 6.24 -6.03
CA ARG A 21 -15.06 7.44 -6.72
C ARG A 21 -15.63 8.46 -5.75
N ARG A 22 -16.51 8.02 -4.84
CA ARG A 22 -17.11 8.88 -3.81
C ARG A 22 -16.05 9.56 -2.95
N LEU A 23 -15.03 8.82 -2.49
CA LEU A 23 -13.97 9.39 -1.66
C LEU A 23 -13.14 10.44 -2.42
N ALA A 24 -12.84 10.20 -3.70
CA ALA A 24 -12.15 11.17 -4.55
C ALA A 24 -13.00 12.44 -4.77
N GLU A 25 -14.30 12.29 -5.02
CA GLU A 25 -15.23 13.41 -5.18
C GLU A 25 -15.35 14.24 -3.89
N VAL A 26 -15.50 13.58 -2.73
CA VAL A 26 -15.62 14.23 -1.42
C VAL A 26 -14.35 14.99 -1.04
N ASP A 27 -13.16 14.48 -1.40
CA ASP A 27 -11.87 15.15 -1.18
C ASP A 27 -11.46 16.08 -2.34
N ALA A 28 -12.33 16.27 -3.35
CA ALA A 28 -12.05 17.05 -4.56
C ALA A 28 -10.71 16.70 -5.24
N LYS A 29 -10.39 15.40 -5.34
CA LYS A 29 -9.16 14.86 -5.93
C LYS A 29 -9.41 14.07 -7.20
N ALA A 30 -8.32 13.77 -7.90
CA ALA A 30 -8.33 12.85 -9.02
C ALA A 30 -8.87 11.47 -8.59
N PRO A 31 -9.52 10.73 -9.52
CA PRO A 31 -10.01 9.39 -9.23
C PRO A 31 -8.93 8.47 -8.66
N ILE A 32 -9.27 7.70 -7.62
CA ILE A 32 -8.37 6.69 -7.06
C ILE A 32 -8.37 5.47 -7.96
N VAL A 33 -7.24 5.21 -8.60
CA VAL A 33 -7.04 4.03 -9.46
C VAL A 33 -6.71 2.80 -8.61
N ARG A 34 -7.14 1.63 -9.08
CA ARG A 34 -6.77 0.33 -8.49
C ARG A 34 -5.44 -0.18 -9.06
N PRO A 35 -4.69 -1.05 -8.35
CA PRO A 35 -4.97 -1.57 -7.01
C PRO A 35 -4.91 -0.48 -5.94
N ALA A 36 -5.83 -0.50 -4.98
CA ALA A 36 -5.94 0.52 -3.95
C ALA A 36 -6.19 -0.12 -2.58
N LEU A 37 -5.87 0.61 -1.52
CA LEU A 37 -6.26 0.31 -0.15
C LEU A 37 -7.43 1.22 0.24
N ILE A 38 -8.39 0.67 0.97
CA ILE A 38 -9.48 1.41 1.61
C ILE A 38 -9.27 1.34 3.12
N GLY A 39 -9.38 2.50 3.74
CA GLY A 39 -9.34 2.69 5.18
C GLY A 39 -10.72 3.05 5.71
N GLU A 40 -11.14 2.39 6.78
CA GLU A 40 -12.42 2.61 7.43
C GLU A 40 -12.24 3.20 8.83
N ILE A 41 -13.17 4.04 9.26
CA ILE A 41 -13.33 4.51 10.64
C ILE A 41 -14.66 3.98 11.14
N GLY A 42 -14.64 3.09 12.13
CA GLY A 42 -15.87 2.51 12.68
C GLY A 42 -16.74 1.77 11.67
N GLY A 43 -16.12 1.11 10.67
CA GLY A 43 -16.82 0.36 9.61
C GLY A 43 -17.30 1.20 8.43
N VAL A 44 -16.97 2.49 8.40
CA VAL A 44 -17.30 3.38 7.29
C VAL A 44 -16.04 3.74 6.51
N PRO A 45 -15.98 3.50 5.19
CA PRO A 45 -14.88 3.95 4.35
C PRO A 45 -14.69 5.46 4.47
N ALA A 46 -13.49 5.88 4.89
CA ALA A 46 -13.16 7.28 5.14
C ALA A 46 -11.90 7.75 4.40
N ALA A 47 -11.07 6.84 3.89
CA ALA A 47 -9.94 7.19 3.04
C ALA A 47 -9.60 6.06 2.10
N ALA A 48 -9.00 6.38 0.96
CA ALA A 48 -8.48 5.42 0.00
C ALA A 48 -7.13 5.88 -0.56
N LEU A 49 -6.23 4.94 -0.77
CA LEU A 49 -4.90 5.18 -1.33
C LEU A 49 -4.64 4.22 -2.49
N SER A 50 -4.34 4.76 -3.67
CA SER A 50 -3.90 4.00 -4.83
C SER A 50 -2.47 3.49 -4.60
N LEU A 51 -2.28 2.20 -4.84
CA LEU A 51 -0.96 1.55 -4.81
C LEU A 51 -0.21 1.73 -6.13
N ALA A 52 -0.89 2.14 -7.20
CA ALA A 52 -0.28 2.33 -8.52
C ALA A 52 0.49 3.66 -8.61
N ASP A 53 -0.10 4.74 -8.10
CA ASP A 53 0.43 6.11 -8.23
C ASP A 53 0.59 6.85 -6.88
N GLY A 54 0.17 6.23 -5.78
CA GLY A 54 0.25 6.84 -4.44
C GLY A 54 -0.79 7.94 -4.18
N CYS A 55 -1.77 8.12 -5.06
CA CYS A 55 -2.85 9.09 -4.87
C CYS A 55 -3.66 8.72 -3.61
N LEU A 56 -3.91 9.70 -2.74
CA LEU A 56 -4.67 9.52 -1.50
C LEU A 56 -5.89 10.46 -1.52
N ALA A 57 -7.08 9.89 -1.38
CA ALA A 57 -8.31 10.63 -1.11
C ALA A 57 -8.78 10.32 0.32
N ALA A 58 -9.13 11.33 1.10
CA ALA A 58 -9.62 11.18 2.46
C ALA A 58 -10.82 12.08 2.70
N ASP A 59 -11.82 11.58 3.42
CA ASP A 59 -12.98 12.35 3.83
C ASP A 59 -12.53 13.54 4.71
N PRO A 60 -12.69 14.80 4.25
CA PRO A 60 -12.23 15.98 4.96
C PRO A 60 -13.13 16.34 6.14
N PHE A 61 -14.31 15.71 6.26
CA PHE A 61 -15.25 15.91 7.34
C PHE A 61 -15.04 14.91 8.50
N GLN A 62 -14.06 14.02 8.38
CA GLN A 62 -13.67 13.05 9.41
C GLN A 62 -12.20 13.22 9.81
N PRO A 63 -11.80 12.87 11.05
CA PRO A 63 -10.41 12.97 11.52
C PRO A 63 -9.53 11.87 10.92
N THR A 64 -9.25 11.95 9.61
CA THR A 64 -8.61 10.90 8.80
C THR A 64 -7.08 10.93 8.82
N ALA A 65 -6.44 11.88 9.51
CA ALA A 65 -4.98 12.04 9.50
C ALA A 65 -4.22 10.77 9.93
N HIS A 66 -4.66 10.12 11.02
CA HIS A 66 -4.06 8.86 11.49
C HIS A 66 -4.34 7.69 10.54
N LEU A 67 -5.55 7.62 9.98
CA LEU A 67 -5.93 6.61 8.99
C LEU A 67 -5.07 6.74 7.73
N ALA A 68 -4.86 7.97 7.24
CA ALA A 68 -4.01 8.24 6.09
C ALA A 68 -2.54 7.85 6.33
N ALA A 69 -2.04 8.02 7.55
CA ALA A 69 -0.71 7.53 7.93
C ALA A 69 -0.64 5.99 7.90
N HIS A 70 -1.67 5.32 8.42
CA HIS A 70 -1.79 3.85 8.36
C HIS A 70 -1.82 3.33 6.92
N LEU A 71 -2.60 3.96 6.03
CA LEU A 71 -2.66 3.58 4.62
C LEU A 71 -1.31 3.72 3.93
N ARG A 72 -0.59 4.83 4.15
CA ARG A 72 0.76 5.02 3.58
C ARG A 72 1.75 3.99 4.09
N MET A 73 1.74 3.71 5.41
CA MET A 73 2.61 2.69 5.99
C MET A 73 2.34 1.31 5.39
N ARG A 74 1.06 0.95 5.22
CA ARG A 74 0.66 -0.33 4.63
C ARG A 74 1.06 -0.42 3.17
N ALA A 75 0.83 0.63 2.38
CA ALA A 75 1.25 0.71 0.99
C ALA A 75 2.75 0.57 0.84
N TYR A 76 3.53 1.29 1.66
CA TYR A 76 4.98 1.19 1.69
C TYR A 76 5.44 -0.25 1.97
N ALA A 77 4.85 -0.92 2.96
CA ALA A 77 5.18 -2.30 3.28
C ALA A 77 4.89 -3.27 2.11
N ILE A 78 3.77 -3.08 1.41
CA ILE A 78 3.41 -3.88 0.22
C ILE A 78 4.43 -3.63 -0.90
N SER A 79 4.70 -2.37 -1.26
CA SER A 79 5.64 -2.03 -2.34
C SER A 79 7.09 -2.43 -2.03
N HIS A 80 7.51 -2.41 -0.76
CA HIS A 80 8.85 -2.85 -0.37
C HIS A 80 8.99 -4.36 -0.32
N HIS A 81 7.91 -5.09 -0.03
CA HIS A 81 7.93 -6.56 -0.12
C HIS A 81 8.17 -7.01 -1.57
N GLU A 82 7.59 -6.33 -2.56
CA GLU A 82 7.81 -6.63 -3.98
C GLU A 82 9.24 -6.30 -4.46
N ARG A 83 9.89 -5.32 -3.84
CA ARG A 83 11.21 -4.82 -4.27
C ARG A 83 12.40 -5.41 -3.52
N THR A 84 12.16 -6.04 -2.38
CA THR A 84 13.24 -6.64 -1.58
C THR A 84 13.42 -8.09 -2.02
N PRO A 85 14.58 -8.49 -2.58
CA PRO A 85 14.82 -9.88 -2.90
C PRO A 85 14.62 -10.71 -1.65
N SER A 86 13.83 -11.77 -1.79
CA SER A 86 13.54 -12.71 -0.71
C SER A 86 14.85 -13.19 -0.08
N LEU A 87 14.81 -13.58 1.20
CA LEU A 87 15.99 -14.12 1.88
C LEU A 87 16.63 -15.26 1.06
N ARG A 88 15.79 -16.10 0.42
CA ARG A 88 16.23 -17.16 -0.49
C ARG A 88 17.00 -16.61 -1.69
N GLU A 89 16.50 -15.58 -2.37
CA GLU A 89 17.20 -14.96 -3.51
C GLU A 89 18.52 -14.31 -3.09
N ARG A 90 18.54 -13.67 -1.91
CA ARG A 90 19.78 -13.11 -1.34
C ARG A 90 20.81 -14.20 -1.03
N LEU A 91 20.37 -15.32 -0.46
CA LEU A 91 21.25 -16.46 -0.20
C LEU A 91 21.77 -17.09 -1.50
N LEU A 92 20.91 -17.28 -2.51
CA LEU A 92 21.32 -17.82 -3.81
C LEU A 92 22.29 -16.89 -4.56
N ALA A 93 22.10 -15.58 -4.45
CA ALA A 93 23.02 -14.59 -5.01
C ALA A 93 24.40 -14.64 -4.31
N ALA A 94 24.42 -14.83 -2.99
CA ALA A 94 25.66 -14.95 -2.22
C ALA A 94 26.43 -16.26 -2.49
N VAL A 95 25.73 -17.34 -2.89
CA VAL A 95 26.35 -18.65 -3.18
C VAL A 95 26.91 -18.73 -4.61
N ARG A 96 26.62 -17.77 -5.51
CA ARG A 96 27.33 -17.69 -6.81
C ARG A 96 28.76 -17.18 -6.59
N VAL A 97 29.63 -18.09 -6.16
CA VAL A 97 31.08 -17.93 -6.08
C VAL A 97 31.64 -17.69 -7.50
N PRO A 98 32.57 -16.73 -7.69
CA PRO A 98 33.18 -16.48 -8.99
C PRO A 98 33.91 -17.73 -9.50
N ARG A 99 33.69 -18.08 -10.77
CA ARG A 99 34.39 -19.16 -11.47
C ARG A 99 35.90 -18.85 -11.41
N PRO A 100 36.75 -19.74 -10.86
CA PRO A 100 38.19 -19.47 -10.78
C PRO A 100 38.72 -19.27 -12.21
N ALA A 101 39.47 -18.18 -12.39
CA ALA A 101 40.11 -17.86 -13.64
C ALA A 101 40.98 -19.04 -14.08
N GLN A 102 40.64 -19.65 -15.23
CA GLN A 102 41.49 -20.62 -15.88
C GLN A 102 42.75 -19.88 -16.35
N ALA A 103 43.80 -19.93 -15.54
CA ALA A 103 45.16 -19.70 -16.01
C ALA A 103 45.65 -21.00 -16.64
N TYR A 104 45.73 -21.05 -17.97
CA TYR A 104 46.61 -21.98 -18.67
C TYR A 104 47.06 -21.41 -20.01
N ASN A 105 48.39 -21.22 -20.09
CA ASN A 105 49.30 -21.03 -21.23
C ASN A 105 49.05 -19.89 -22.23
#